data_AF-A0A496L1N7-F1
#
_entry.id   AF-A0A496L1N7-F1
#
_cell.length_a   1.000
_cell.length_b   1.000
_cell.length_c   1.000
_cell.angle_alpha   90.00
_cell.angle_beta   90.00
_cell.angle_gamma   90.00
#
_symmetry.space_group_name_H-M   'P 1'
#
loop_
_entity.id
_entity.type
_entity.pdbx_description
1 polymer ?
#
loop_
_entity_poly.entity_id
_entity_poly.type
_entity_poly.pdbx_seq_one_letter_code
_entity_poly.pdbx_strand_id
1 'polypeptide(L)'
;AEDSMSLKTDRLLFDITEILSRNIRKELDEFQRATNVDNVNEMFFTTVKNKWDELRGDFFATVIREILIEKQEGAYEKWIEKIDEMLEERKEYATKPEDCFRFIAGKPIEKGYKKAKSIMGDMRSKNSNDTETTE
;
A
#
# COMPACT_ATOMS: atom_id res chain seq x y z
N ALA A 1 11.51 29.58 -7.66
CA ALA A 1 10.04 29.61 -7.61
C ALA A 1 9.41 28.32 -8.14
N GLU A 2 10.03 27.64 -9.12
CA GLU A 2 9.57 26.33 -9.65
C GLU A 2 9.59 25.18 -8.62
N ASP A 3 10.44 25.22 -7.59
CA ASP A 3 10.47 24.18 -6.53
C ASP A 3 9.21 24.07 -5.66
N SER A 4 8.39 25.13 -5.56
CA SER A 4 7.29 25.11 -4.58
C SER A 4 6.10 24.27 -5.03
N MET A 5 5.79 24.19 -6.34
CA MET A 5 4.60 23.49 -6.79
C MET A 5 4.84 21.99 -6.92
N SER A 6 6.00 21.59 -7.46
CA SER A 6 6.38 20.17 -7.53
C SER A 6 6.41 19.53 -6.15
N LEU A 7 7.00 20.20 -5.14
CA LEU A 7 7.00 19.68 -3.77
C LEU A 7 5.60 19.58 -3.16
N LYS A 8 4.72 20.54 -3.47
CA LYS A 8 3.31 20.50 -3.06
C LYS A 8 2.57 19.33 -3.71
N THR A 9 2.84 19.07 -4.99
CA THR A 9 2.30 17.92 -5.72
C THR A 9 2.82 16.62 -5.13
N ASP A 10 4.11 16.50 -4.83
CA ASP A 10 4.67 15.28 -4.22
C ASP A 10 4.01 14.95 -2.88
N ARG A 11 3.75 15.97 -2.05
CA ARG A 11 2.99 15.80 -0.81
C ARG A 11 1.58 15.28 -1.08
N LEU A 12 0.88 15.87 -2.05
CA LEU A 12 -0.46 15.42 -2.45
C LEU A 12 -0.46 13.96 -2.96
N LEU A 13 0.56 13.55 -3.74
CA LEU A 13 0.72 12.16 -4.19
C LEU A 13 0.95 11.19 -3.02
N PHE A 14 1.66 11.64 -1.98
CA PHE A 14 1.81 10.87 -0.74
C PHE A 14 0.48 10.70 -0.01
N ASP A 15 -0.29 11.79 0.13
CA ASP A 15 -1.60 11.77 0.78
C ASP A 15 -2.61 10.87 0.01
N ILE A 16 -2.56 10.87 -1.32
CA ILE A 16 -3.30 9.93 -2.16
C ILE A 16 -2.90 8.48 -1.84
N THR A 17 -1.61 8.20 -1.72
CA THR A 17 -1.12 6.86 -1.39
C THR A 17 -1.60 6.40 -0.01
N GLU A 18 -1.68 7.32 0.95
CA GLU A 18 -2.24 7.06 2.28
C GLU A 18 -3.74 6.72 2.18
N ILE A 19 -4.55 7.45 1.41
CA ILE A 19 -5.97 7.13 1.19
C ILE A 19 -6.15 5.72 0.63
N LEU A 20 -5.36 5.37 -0.38
CA LEU A 20 -5.44 4.05 -1.02
C LEU A 20 -5.06 2.94 -0.03
N SER A 21 -4.04 3.19 0.80
CA SER A 21 -3.66 2.29 1.89
C SER A 21 -4.77 2.12 2.93
N ARG A 22 -5.47 3.21 3.30
CA ARG A 22 -6.65 3.16 4.19
C ARG A 22 -7.77 2.34 3.58
N ASN A 23 -8.03 2.49 2.28
CA ASN A 23 -9.08 1.73 1.60
C ASN A 23 -8.75 0.24 1.49
N ILE A 24 -7.49 -0.14 1.25
CA ILE A 24 -7.05 -1.54 1.34
C ILE A 24 -7.36 -2.09 2.73
N ARG A 25 -6.96 -1.41 3.80
CA ARG A 25 -7.22 -1.88 5.18
C ARG A 25 -8.72 -2.03 5.44
N LYS A 26 -9.54 -1.07 5.02
CA LYS A 26 -11.00 -1.12 5.14
C LYS A 26 -11.59 -2.34 4.44
N GLU A 27 -11.23 -2.58 3.18
CA GLU A 27 -11.78 -3.69 2.39
C GLU A 27 -11.37 -5.06 2.94
N LEU A 28 -10.14 -5.17 3.48
CA LEU A 28 -9.69 -6.38 4.16
C LEU A 28 -10.44 -6.61 5.49
N ASP A 29 -10.62 -5.57 6.31
CA ASP A 29 -11.36 -5.65 7.58
C ASP A 29 -12.84 -6.01 7.34
N GLU A 30 -13.49 -5.36 6.36
CA GLU A 30 -14.87 -5.67 5.97
C GLU A 30 -15.02 -7.13 5.54
N PHE A 31 -14.06 -7.66 4.78
CA PHE A 31 -14.07 -9.06 4.37
C PHE A 31 -13.89 -10.02 5.57
N GLN A 32 -12.93 -9.74 6.45
CA GLN A 32 -12.69 -10.55 7.65
C GLN A 32 -13.94 -10.63 8.53
N ARG A 33 -14.59 -9.48 8.77
CA ARG A 33 -15.84 -9.40 9.54
C ARG A 33 -16.99 -10.14 8.86
N ALA A 34 -17.13 -10.02 7.55
CA ALA A 34 -18.21 -10.66 6.80
C ALA A 34 -18.07 -12.20 6.74
N THR A 35 -16.84 -12.71 6.70
CA THR A 35 -16.54 -14.14 6.56
C THR A 35 -16.19 -14.83 7.89
N ASN A 36 -16.07 -14.05 8.98
CA ASN A 36 -15.64 -14.52 10.30
C ASN A 36 -14.31 -15.31 10.24
N VAL A 37 -13.35 -14.78 9.48
CA VAL A 37 -12.00 -15.35 9.36
C VAL A 37 -10.96 -14.38 9.91
N ASP A 38 -9.98 -14.92 10.62
CA ASP A 38 -8.89 -14.11 11.19
C ASP A 38 -7.88 -13.67 10.11
N ASN A 39 -7.73 -14.44 9.02
CA ASN A 39 -6.75 -14.17 7.97
C ASN A 39 -7.38 -14.17 6.58
N VAL A 40 -7.03 -13.16 5.79
CA VAL A 40 -7.31 -13.13 4.35
C VAL A 40 -6.33 -14.04 3.63
N ASN A 41 -6.81 -14.79 2.63
CA ASN A 41 -5.91 -15.55 1.77
C ASN A 41 -5.12 -14.60 0.84
N GLU A 42 -3.98 -15.09 0.34
CA GLU A 42 -3.08 -14.31 -0.52
C GLU A 42 -3.75 -13.83 -1.81
N MET A 43 -4.65 -14.64 -2.38
CA MET A 43 -5.36 -14.30 -3.61
C MET A 43 -6.26 -13.08 -3.41
N PHE A 44 -7.06 -13.05 -2.35
CA PHE A 44 -7.93 -11.91 -2.04
C PHE A 44 -7.12 -10.66 -1.71
N PHE A 45 -6.08 -10.80 -0.89
CA PHE A 45 -5.17 -9.69 -0.60
C PHE A 45 -4.58 -9.09 -1.88
N THR A 46 -4.11 -9.93 -2.80
CA THR A 46 -3.52 -9.50 -4.08
C THR A 46 -4.56 -8.81 -4.97
N THR A 47 -5.80 -9.33 -5.03
CA THR A 47 -6.90 -8.70 -5.76
C THR A 47 -7.20 -7.30 -5.24
N VAL A 48 -7.38 -7.16 -3.92
CA VAL A 48 -7.66 -5.85 -3.30
C VAL A 48 -6.49 -4.89 -3.54
N LYS A 49 -5.25 -5.34 -3.32
CA LYS A 49 -4.05 -4.53 -3.59
C LYS A 49 -4.01 -4.03 -5.03
N ASN A 50 -4.20 -4.92 -6.01
CA ASN A 50 -4.06 -4.56 -7.42
C ASN A 50 -5.12 -3.54 -7.87
N LYS A 51 -6.37 -3.70 -7.41
CA LYS A 51 -7.45 -2.73 -7.63
C LYS A 51 -7.06 -1.32 -7.18
N TRP A 52 -6.53 -1.19 -5.97
CA TRP A 52 -6.16 0.12 -5.42
C TRP A 52 -4.84 0.68 -6.01
N ASP A 53 -3.94 -0.19 -6.47
CA ASP A 53 -2.70 0.22 -7.15
C ASP A 53 -2.96 0.73 -8.58
N GLU A 54 -3.91 0.13 -9.30
CA GLU A 54 -4.40 0.66 -10.58
C GLU A 54 -5.00 2.05 -10.39
N LEU A 55 -5.89 2.20 -9.41
CA LEU A 55 -6.49 3.50 -9.09
C LEU A 55 -5.43 4.54 -8.68
N ARG A 56 -4.34 4.13 -8.02
CA ARG A 56 -3.19 5.02 -7.74
C ARG A 56 -2.63 5.62 -9.01
N GLY A 57 -2.44 4.80 -10.04
CA GLY A 57 -1.93 5.22 -11.34
C GLY A 57 -2.81 6.32 -11.94
N ASP A 58 -4.13 6.12 -11.92
CA ASP A 58 -5.11 7.07 -12.46
C ASP A 58 -5.11 8.41 -11.70
N PHE A 59 -5.11 8.36 -10.37
CA PHE A 59 -5.00 9.58 -9.54
C PHE A 59 -3.71 10.32 -9.82
N PHE A 60 -2.57 9.62 -9.86
CA PHE A 60 -1.26 10.23 -10.09
C PHE A 60 -1.21 10.89 -11.46
N ALA A 61 -1.64 10.18 -12.50
CA ALA A 61 -1.66 10.69 -13.87
C ALA A 61 -2.53 11.95 -13.97
N THR A 62 -3.71 11.94 -13.34
CA THR A 62 -4.65 13.07 -13.38
C THR A 62 -4.09 14.29 -12.64
N VAL A 63 -3.60 14.09 -11.41
CA VAL A 63 -3.03 15.16 -10.57
C VAL A 63 -1.82 15.81 -11.23
N ILE A 64 -0.86 14.99 -11.71
CA ILE A 64 0.34 15.50 -12.39
C ILE A 64 -0.06 16.27 -13.65
N ARG A 65 -0.99 15.72 -14.44
CA ARG A 65 -1.44 16.36 -15.66
C ARG A 65 -2.09 17.71 -15.37
N GLU A 66 -3.07 17.77 -14.47
CA GLU A 66 -3.83 19.00 -14.21
C GLU A 66 -2.97 20.09 -13.57
N ILE A 67 -2.09 19.73 -12.62
CA ILE A 67 -1.32 20.69 -11.84
C ILE A 67 0.00 21.08 -12.51
N LEU A 68 0.76 20.11 -13.02
CA LEU A 68 2.13 20.36 -13.48
C LEU A 68 2.23 20.52 -15.00
N ILE A 69 1.40 19.81 -15.78
CA ILE A 69 1.45 19.85 -17.25
C ILE A 69 0.52 20.94 -17.80
N GLU A 70 -0.78 20.82 -17.53
CA GLU A 70 -1.83 21.73 -17.99
C GLU A 70 -1.89 23.01 -17.18
N LYS A 71 -1.36 22.99 -15.94
CA LYS A 71 -1.32 24.12 -15.00
C LYS A 71 -2.69 24.78 -14.84
N GLN A 72 -3.71 23.95 -14.70
CA GLN A 72 -5.09 24.38 -14.54
C GLN A 72 -5.23 25.25 -13.29
N GLU A 73 -5.90 26.40 -13.45
CA GLU A 73 -6.10 27.34 -12.35
C GLU A 73 -6.93 26.71 -11.22
N GLY A 74 -6.39 26.77 -10.00
CA GLY A 74 -7.04 26.23 -8.79
C GLY A 74 -7.07 24.71 -8.69
N ALA A 75 -6.36 23.97 -9.56
CA ALA A 75 -6.38 22.51 -9.53
C ALA A 75 -5.77 21.95 -8.24
N TYR A 76 -4.68 22.54 -7.75
CA TYR A 76 -4.04 22.09 -6.50
C TYR A 76 -4.98 22.21 -5.31
N GLU A 77 -5.64 23.36 -5.15
CA GLU A 77 -6.57 23.62 -4.05
C GLU A 77 -7.75 22.65 -4.07
N LYS A 78 -8.33 22.40 -5.25
CA LYS A 78 -9.42 21.42 -5.43
C LYS A 78 -8.99 20.01 -5.04
N TRP A 79 -7.78 19.60 -5.44
CA TRP A 79 -7.29 18.28 -5.11
C TRP A 79 -7.00 18.13 -3.62
N ILE A 80 -6.38 19.12 -2.99
CA ILE A 80 -6.14 19.08 -1.53
C ILE A 80 -7.45 18.98 -0.75
N GLU A 81 -8.45 19.80 -1.07
CA GLU A 81 -9.76 19.75 -0.39
C GLU A 81 -10.40 18.35 -0.50
N LYS A 82 -10.39 17.77 -1.71
CA LYS A 82 -10.92 16.43 -1.96
C LYS A 82 -10.15 15.35 -1.21
N ILE A 83 -8.82 15.41 -1.21
CA ILE A 83 -7.96 14.42 -0.55
C ILE A 83 -8.09 14.53 0.98
N ASP A 84 -8.17 15.73 1.53
CA ASP A 84 -8.38 15.94 2.98
C ASP A 84 -9.73 15.37 3.45
N GLU A 85 -10.81 15.58 2.67
CA GLU A 85 -12.11 14.97 2.94
C GLU A 85 -12.02 13.43 2.94
N MET A 86 -11.43 12.85 1.90
CA MET A 86 -11.26 11.40 1.78
C MET A 86 -10.38 10.80 2.89
N LEU A 87 -9.37 11.54 3.35
CA LEU A 87 -8.54 11.14 4.50
C LEU A 87 -9.39 11.10 5.77
N GLU A 88 -10.16 12.15 6.04
CA GLU A 88 -10.99 12.25 7.25
C GLU A 88 -12.07 11.15 7.30
N GLU A 89 -12.74 10.89 6.17
CA GLU A 89 -13.73 9.80 6.08
C GLU A 89 -13.15 8.40 6.39
N ARG A 90 -11.83 8.24 6.28
CA ARG A 90 -11.13 6.96 6.48
C ARG A 90 -10.17 6.98 7.66
N LYS A 91 -10.30 7.93 8.59
CA LYS A 91 -9.37 8.11 9.72
C LYS A 91 -9.17 6.87 10.59
N GLU A 92 -10.18 6.01 10.73
CA GLU A 92 -10.09 4.78 11.53
C GLU A 92 -9.05 3.80 10.99
N TYR A 93 -8.74 3.89 9.70
CA TYR A 93 -7.78 3.04 9.00
C TYR A 93 -6.43 3.74 8.75
N ALA A 94 -6.19 4.90 9.36
CA ALA A 94 -4.97 5.67 9.19
C ALA A 94 -3.72 4.84 9.51
N THR A 95 -2.65 5.05 8.73
CA THR A 95 -1.34 4.45 9.02
C THR A 95 -0.85 4.95 10.37
N LYS A 96 -0.57 4.02 11.29
CA LYS A 96 -0.14 4.37 12.65
C LYS A 96 1.38 4.37 12.76
N PRO A 97 1.96 5.05 13.76
CA PRO A 97 3.41 5.02 13.99
C PRO A 97 3.99 3.59 14.09
N GLU A 98 3.22 2.65 14.66
CA GLU A 98 3.60 1.25 14.77
C GLU A 98 3.70 0.56 13.40
N ASP A 99 2.85 0.93 12.45
CA ASP A 99 2.90 0.42 11.07
C ASP A 99 4.20 0.86 10.37
N CYS A 100 4.57 2.13 10.54
CA CYS A 100 5.83 2.68 10.03
C CYS A 100 7.04 1.98 10.66
N PHE A 101 7.00 1.74 11.97
CA PHE A 101 8.07 1.03 12.67
C PHE A 101 8.23 -0.41 12.17
N ARG A 102 7.11 -1.13 11.93
CA ARG A 102 7.17 -2.47 11.31
C ARG A 102 7.89 -2.45 9.98
N PHE A 103 7.59 -1.47 9.12
CA PHE A 103 8.22 -1.36 7.81
C PHE A 103 9.75 -1.18 7.92
N ILE A 104 10.20 -0.36 8.87
CA ILE A 104 11.63 -0.11 9.12
C ILE A 104 12.31 -1.32 9.77
N ALA A 105 11.68 -1.91 10.80
CA ALA A 105 12.28 -2.97 11.61
C ALA A 105 12.18 -4.36 10.96
N GLY A 106 11.30 -4.55 9.97
CA GLY A 106 11.00 -5.84 9.37
C GLY A 106 10.38 -6.86 10.34
N LYS A 107 9.87 -6.41 11.49
CA LYS A 107 9.32 -7.25 12.56
C LYS A 107 7.80 -7.16 12.60
N PRO A 108 7.08 -8.29 12.80
CA PRO A 108 5.62 -8.27 12.91
C PRO A 108 5.15 -7.46 14.13
N ILE A 109 3.99 -6.80 13.98
CA ILE A 109 3.33 -6.03 15.06
C ILE A 109 2.63 -6.98 16.02
N GLU A 110 2.03 -8.05 15.50
CA GLU A 110 1.21 -8.96 16.27
C GLU A 110 2.03 -9.88 17.17
N LYS A 111 1.71 -9.87 18.46
CA LYS A 111 2.36 -10.72 19.46
C LYS A 111 2.00 -12.18 19.18
N GLY A 112 3.03 -13.01 18.97
CA GLY A 112 2.83 -14.43 18.68
C GLY A 112 2.65 -14.75 17.19
N TYR A 113 2.86 -13.77 16.29
CA TYR A 113 2.90 -14.01 14.86
C TYR A 113 3.85 -15.17 14.52
N LYS A 114 3.30 -16.19 13.85
CA LYS A 114 4.06 -17.32 13.31
C LYS A 114 4.04 -17.22 11.80
N LYS A 115 5.19 -16.90 11.20
CA LYS A 115 5.34 -16.90 9.75
C LYS A 115 5.06 -18.32 9.22
N ALA A 116 4.13 -18.44 8.28
CA ALA A 116 3.92 -19.72 7.59
C ALA A 116 5.22 -20.16 6.89
N LYS A 117 5.47 -21.47 6.82
CA LYS A 117 6.59 -21.99 6.01
C LYS A 117 6.32 -21.60 4.55
N SER A 118 7.30 -20.96 3.92
CA SER A 118 7.23 -20.64 2.48
C SER A 118 7.12 -21.95 1.70
N ILE A 119 6.00 -22.14 0.99
CA ILE A 119 5.83 -23.27 0.05
C ILE A 119 6.44 -22.92 -1.31
N MET A 120 6.64 -21.62 -1.60
CA MET A 120 7.53 -21.22 -2.69
C MET A 120 8.94 -21.63 -2.33
N GLY A 121 9.37 -22.75 -2.92
CA GLY A 121 10.72 -23.25 -2.85
C GLY A 121 11.71 -22.15 -3.21
N ASP A 122 12.83 -22.12 -2.50
CA ASP A 122 13.92 -21.23 -2.80
C ASP A 122 14.40 -21.49 -4.24
N MET A 123 13.99 -20.65 -5.19
CA MET A 123 14.47 -20.76 -6.58
C MET A 123 15.98 -20.50 -6.70
N ARG A 124 16.67 -20.17 -5.60
CA ARG A 124 18.13 -20.06 -5.53
C ARG A 124 18.82 -21.36 -5.13
N SER A 125 18.09 -22.40 -4.69
CA SER A 125 18.68 -23.72 -4.50
C SER A 125 18.59 -24.54 -5.79
N LYS A 126 19.33 -24.12 -6.81
CA LYS A 126 19.74 -25.03 -7.88
C LYS A 126 21.24 -25.23 -7.80
N ASN A 127 21.60 -26.48 -7.58
CA ASN A 127 22.90 -27.14 -7.70
C ASN A 127 23.77 -27.19 -6.45
N SER A 128 23.55 -28.25 -5.67
CA SER A 128 24.65 -29.15 -5.30
C SER A 128 24.10 -30.58 -5.31
N ASN A 129 24.20 -31.22 -6.47
CA ASN A 129 24.12 -32.67 -6.58
C ASN A 129 25.49 -33.28 -6.17
N ASP A 130 25.39 -34.49 -5.63
CA ASP A 130 26.45 -35.52 -5.50
C ASP A 130 27.47 -35.27 -4.36
N THR A 131 27.70 -36.15 -3.38
CA THR A 131 27.70 -37.63 -3.39
C THR A 131 27.35 -38.19 -2.01
N GLU A 132 26.40 -39.12 -1.94
CA GLU A 132 26.39 -40.15 -0.88
C GLU A 132 27.50 -41.16 -1.20
N THR A 133 28.56 -41.18 -0.40
CA THR A 133 29.46 -42.34 -0.31
C THR A 133 29.02 -43.17 0.89
N THR A 134 28.53 -44.36 0.58
CA THR A 134 28.44 -45.53 1.45
C THR A 134 29.75 -45.78 2.20
N GLU A 135 29.64 -46.07 3.50
CA GLU A 135 30.37 -47.12 4.22
C GLU A 135 29.56 -47.56 5.45
#